data_AF-A0A131XQ17-F1
#
_entry.id   AF-A0A131XQ17-F1
#
_cell.length_a   1.000
_cell.length_b   1.000
_cell.length_c   1.000
_cell.angle_alpha   90.00
_cell.angle_beta   90.00
_cell.angle_gamma   90.00
#
_symmetry.space_group_name_H-M   'P 1'
#
loop_
_entity.id
_entity.type
_entity.pdbx_description
1 polymer ?
#
loop_
_entity_poly.entity_id
_entity_poly.type
_entity_poly.pdbx_seq_one_letter_code
_entity_poly.pdbx_strand_id
1 'polypeptide(L)'
;PVNIAQEIEKTEEGKVKPDLRRNIIRQIVSSLCIETMYPGEHYLTAAQELIRRYPQLRDKSRTRCASWHAGIKNRARNVRKRMPPGLMEVDSARAKAKARQQSRRAELPGDHHSVPKKAVRNMVQVTDCGPGEDEETINGQVEFMKKEMKKTLWDKKKVQDAMNRTYKARRGWLNGANLTVTAVTDRYPALARAQEIRQEFRRLTGRDAEEGLDAFLEKKTEELYKLFLMKAASKRQAKEILEYSRGCSQEESATLLGNGALLLLPCLVNEKSTSILKKLV
;
A
#
# COMPACT_ATOMS: atom_id res chain seq x y z
N PRO A 1 44.04 2.57 13.05
CA PRO A 1 43.06 1.57 12.55
C PRO A 1 42.35 0.90 13.74
N VAL A 2 41.09 1.24 13.98
CA VAL A 2 40.29 0.59 15.02
C VAL A 2 40.20 -0.89 14.66
N ASN A 3 40.72 -1.76 15.52
CA ASN A 3 40.69 -3.19 15.29
C ASN A 3 39.25 -3.68 15.53
N ILE A 4 38.46 -3.70 14.45
CA ILE A 4 37.05 -4.10 14.48
C ILE A 4 36.87 -5.48 15.13
N ALA A 5 37.84 -6.40 14.97
CA ALA A 5 37.80 -7.71 15.61
C ALA A 5 37.90 -7.60 17.15
N GLN A 6 38.81 -6.76 17.66
CA GLN A 6 38.92 -6.49 19.10
C GLN A 6 37.67 -5.80 19.68
N GLU A 7 36.98 -4.95 18.91
CA GLU A 7 35.70 -4.37 19.34
C GLU A 7 34.56 -5.40 19.37
N ILE A 8 34.57 -6.37 18.44
CA ILE A 8 33.60 -7.47 18.42
C ILE A 8 33.82 -8.42 19.61
N GLU A 9 35.07 -8.70 19.98
CA GLU A 9 35.41 -9.54 21.14
C GLU A 9 34.93 -8.93 22.46
N LYS A 10 34.95 -7.60 22.58
CA LYS A 10 34.46 -6.86 23.76
C LYS A 10 32.94 -6.68 23.79
N THR A 11 32.22 -7.18 22.78
CA THR A 11 30.77 -6.99 22.66
C THR A 11 30.00 -8.13 23.31
N GLU A 12 29.11 -7.80 24.24
CA GLU A 12 28.17 -8.76 24.82
C GLU A 12 27.11 -9.23 23.79
N GLU A 13 26.65 -10.47 23.93
CA GLU A 13 25.66 -11.07 23.03
C GLU A 13 24.40 -10.19 22.91
N GLY A 14 24.04 -9.85 21.68
CA GLY A 14 22.86 -9.04 21.39
C GLY A 14 22.98 -7.53 21.70
N LYS A 15 24.11 -7.05 22.24
CA LYS A 15 24.35 -5.62 22.55
C LYS A 15 25.33 -4.93 21.61
N VAL A 16 25.22 -5.23 20.31
CA VAL A 16 26.09 -4.62 19.29
C VAL A 16 25.76 -3.13 19.11
N LYS A 17 26.74 -2.25 19.41
CA LYS A 17 26.59 -0.80 19.21
C LYS A 17 26.27 -0.47 17.73
N PRO A 18 25.37 0.50 17.46
CA PRO A 18 24.98 0.85 16.08
C PRO A 18 26.16 1.25 15.18
N ASP A 19 27.17 1.93 15.72
CA ASP A 19 28.38 2.33 14.99
C ASP A 19 29.25 1.14 14.59
N LEU A 20 29.49 0.22 15.53
CA LEU A 20 30.23 -1.02 15.27
C LEU A 20 29.52 -1.85 14.20
N ARG A 21 28.20 -2.03 14.31
CA ARG A 21 27.38 -2.72 13.30
C ARG A 21 27.56 -2.09 11.90
N ARG A 22 27.50 -0.76 11.82
CA ARG A 22 27.66 -0.03 10.56
C ARG A 22 29.08 -0.17 9.98
N ASN A 23 30.10 -0.19 10.83
CA ASN A 23 31.49 -0.38 10.42
C ASN A 23 31.75 -1.80 9.89
N ILE A 24 31.26 -2.83 10.58
CA ILE A 24 31.33 -4.24 10.13
C ILE A 24 30.67 -4.39 8.76
N ILE A 25 29.42 -3.92 8.62
CA ILE A 25 28.69 -3.98 7.34
C ILE A 25 29.44 -3.23 6.24
N ARG A 26 30.04 -2.07 6.55
CA ARG A 26 30.83 -1.30 5.59
C ARG A 26 32.02 -2.11 5.08
N GLN A 27 32.80 -2.72 5.97
CA GLN A 27 33.97 -3.52 5.59
C GLN A 27 33.58 -4.73 4.75
N ILE A 28 32.55 -5.49 5.16
CA ILE A 28 32.06 -6.64 4.39
C ILE A 28 31.64 -6.22 2.99
N VAL A 29 30.90 -5.11 2.85
CA VAL A 29 30.48 -4.63 1.53
C VAL A 29 31.68 -4.18 0.70
N SER A 30 32.65 -3.48 1.30
CA SER A 30 33.88 -3.09 0.59
C SER A 30 34.64 -4.30 0.06
N SER A 31 34.73 -5.39 0.84
CA SER A 31 35.41 -6.62 0.42
C SER A 31 34.63 -7.42 -0.62
N LEU A 32 33.30 -7.52 -0.48
CA LEU A 32 32.46 -8.24 -1.44
C LEU A 32 32.39 -7.52 -2.79
N CYS A 33 32.46 -6.19 -2.80
CA CYS A 33 32.30 -5.38 -4.00
C CYS A 33 33.62 -5.00 -4.69
N ILE A 34 34.68 -5.79 -4.51
CA ILE A 34 35.96 -5.59 -5.21
C ILE A 34 35.83 -5.98 -6.69
N GLU A 35 35.31 -7.17 -6.97
CA GLU A 35 35.26 -7.72 -8.32
C GLU A 35 33.95 -7.41 -9.04
N THR A 36 32.84 -7.40 -8.31
CA THR A 36 31.50 -7.12 -8.86
C THR A 36 30.68 -6.27 -7.90
N MET A 37 29.88 -5.37 -8.45
CA MET A 37 28.90 -4.64 -7.64
C MET A 37 27.65 -5.47 -7.34
N TYR A 38 27.49 -6.68 -7.88
CA TYR A 38 26.36 -7.59 -7.65
C TYR A 38 26.74 -8.98 -7.10
N PRO A 39 27.34 -9.08 -5.89
CA PRO A 39 27.73 -10.35 -5.27
C PRO A 39 26.64 -11.43 -5.06
N GLY A 40 25.35 -11.17 -5.34
CA GLY A 40 24.29 -12.19 -5.27
C GLY A 40 24.25 -12.99 -3.96
N GLU A 41 24.39 -14.31 -4.06
CA GLU A 41 24.36 -15.24 -2.92
C GLU A 41 25.48 -14.99 -1.89
N HIS A 42 26.60 -14.37 -2.30
CA HIS A 42 27.70 -14.07 -1.40
C HIS A 42 27.31 -13.12 -0.25
N TYR A 43 26.21 -12.36 -0.37
CA TYR A 43 25.68 -11.59 0.74
C TYR A 43 25.20 -12.46 1.90
N LEU A 44 24.56 -13.59 1.59
CA LEU A 44 24.08 -14.54 2.60
C LEU A 44 25.26 -15.30 3.19
N THR A 45 26.18 -15.79 2.34
CA THR A 45 27.40 -16.47 2.78
C THR A 45 28.22 -15.59 3.72
N ALA A 46 28.41 -14.31 3.39
CA ALA A 46 29.14 -13.38 4.26
C ALA A 46 28.43 -13.15 5.61
N ALA A 47 27.10 -13.11 5.64
CA ALA A 47 26.35 -13.00 6.88
C ALA A 47 26.46 -14.27 7.73
N GLN A 48 26.44 -15.45 7.12
CA GLN A 48 26.63 -16.72 7.80
C GLN A 48 28.05 -16.85 8.37
N GLU A 49 29.07 -16.53 7.57
CA GLU A 49 30.47 -16.55 8.00
C GLU A 49 30.76 -15.53 9.12
N LEU A 50 30.15 -14.35 9.06
CA LEU A 50 30.24 -13.37 10.15
C LEU A 50 29.75 -13.96 11.48
N ILE A 51 28.59 -14.62 11.46
CA ILE A 51 28.01 -15.25 12.66
C ILE A 51 28.78 -16.50 13.09
N ARG A 52 29.32 -17.26 12.13
CA ARG A 52 30.15 -18.44 12.43
C ARG A 52 31.44 -18.05 13.15
N ARG A 53 32.08 -16.96 12.73
CA ARG A 53 33.31 -16.44 13.37
C ARG A 53 33.04 -15.68 14.66
N TYR A 54 31.89 -15.00 14.76
CA TYR A 54 31.53 -14.20 15.93
C TYR A 54 30.10 -14.52 16.39
N PRO A 55 29.91 -15.62 17.15
CA PRO A 55 28.59 -16.06 17.60
C PRO A 55 27.83 -15.01 18.44
N GLN A 56 28.52 -14.13 19.16
CA GLN A 56 27.92 -13.04 19.95
C GLN A 56 27.15 -12.01 19.09
N LEU A 57 27.39 -11.99 17.77
CA LEU A 57 26.69 -11.11 16.84
C LEU A 57 25.34 -11.66 16.39
N ARG A 58 24.93 -12.86 16.84
CA ARG A 58 23.65 -13.48 16.45
C ARG A 58 22.48 -12.55 16.72
N ASP A 59 21.55 -12.50 15.77
CA ASP A 59 20.29 -11.78 15.95
C ASP A 59 19.16 -12.69 16.46
N LYS A 60 18.02 -12.08 16.78
CA LYS A 60 16.81 -12.78 17.26
C LYS A 60 16.01 -13.46 16.13
N SER A 61 16.49 -13.46 14.89
CA SER A 61 15.77 -14.10 13.78
C SER A 61 15.90 -15.62 13.81
N ARG A 62 14.99 -16.33 13.14
CA ARG A 62 15.02 -17.80 13.02
C ARG A 62 16.36 -18.32 12.47
N THR A 63 16.96 -17.61 11.52
CA THR A 63 18.25 -17.98 10.91
C THR A 63 19.45 -17.35 11.60
N ARG A 64 19.25 -16.60 12.70
CA ARG A 64 20.25 -15.92 13.54
C ARG A 64 21.16 -14.90 12.82
N CYS A 65 21.00 -14.71 11.50
CA CYS A 65 21.80 -13.81 10.67
C CYS A 65 20.96 -12.92 9.73
N ALA A 66 19.62 -13.02 9.75
CA ALA A 66 18.76 -12.36 8.77
C ALA A 66 18.92 -10.83 8.75
N SER A 67 19.07 -10.21 9.91
CA SER A 67 19.27 -8.76 10.03
C SER A 67 20.61 -8.31 9.44
N TRP A 68 21.64 -9.15 9.53
CA TRP A 68 22.97 -8.88 8.98
C TRP A 68 22.96 -9.01 7.47
N HIS A 69 22.37 -10.08 6.95
CA HIS A 69 22.15 -10.26 5.51
C HIS A 69 21.39 -9.06 4.91
N ALA A 70 20.28 -8.64 5.54
CA ALA A 70 19.53 -7.48 5.11
C ALA A 70 20.37 -6.18 5.16
N GLY A 71 21.16 -5.99 6.22
CA GLY A 71 22.05 -4.85 6.39
C GLY A 71 23.12 -4.74 5.29
N ILE A 72 23.82 -5.85 5.01
CA ILE A 72 24.83 -5.96 3.96
C ILE A 72 24.20 -5.65 2.59
N LYS A 73 23.10 -6.32 2.25
CA LYS A 73 22.38 -6.13 0.98
C LYS A 73 21.92 -4.68 0.79
N ASN A 74 21.36 -4.08 1.84
CA ASN A 74 20.90 -2.69 1.81
C ASN A 74 22.06 -1.69 1.65
N ARG A 75 23.20 -1.92 2.32
CA ARG A 75 24.39 -1.08 2.16
C ARG A 75 24.93 -1.17 0.74
N ALA A 76 25.12 -2.37 0.19
CA ALA A 76 25.59 -2.56 -1.19
C ALA A 76 24.65 -1.89 -2.21
N ARG A 77 23.32 -2.03 -2.03
CA ARG A 77 22.32 -1.31 -2.83
C ARG A 77 22.49 0.21 -2.75
N ASN A 78 22.71 0.75 -1.56
CA ASN A 78 22.88 2.19 -1.36
C ASN A 78 24.18 2.72 -1.98
N VAL A 79 25.27 1.95 -1.94
CA VAL A 79 26.50 2.29 -2.67
C VAL A 79 26.21 2.39 -4.16
N ARG A 80 25.61 1.35 -4.76
CA ARG A 80 25.22 1.37 -6.18
C ARG A 80 24.27 2.52 -6.53
N LYS A 81 23.40 2.95 -5.62
CA LYS A 81 22.48 4.07 -5.86
C LYS A 81 23.19 5.44 -5.89
N ARG A 82 24.26 5.60 -5.11
CA ARG A 82 25.00 6.87 -4.97
C ARG A 82 26.23 6.97 -5.87
N MET A 83 26.63 5.86 -6.49
CA MET A 83 27.78 5.81 -7.41
C MET A 83 27.52 6.69 -8.65
N PRO A 84 28.50 7.51 -9.09
CA PRO A 84 28.39 8.25 -10.34
C PRO A 84 28.30 7.29 -11.55
N PRO A 85 27.81 7.75 -12.70
CA PRO A 85 27.94 7.00 -13.96
C PRO A 85 29.42 6.71 -14.27
N GLY A 86 29.69 5.60 -14.94
CA GLY A 86 31.04 5.22 -15.36
C GLY A 86 31.38 3.74 -15.18
N LEU A 87 30.56 2.97 -14.47
CA LEU A 87 30.72 1.52 -14.34
C LEU A 87 29.62 0.82 -15.14
N MET A 88 30.01 0.21 -16.27
CA MET A 88 29.11 -0.42 -17.24
C MET A 88 28.14 -1.42 -16.60
N GLU A 89 28.61 -2.23 -15.64
CA GLU A 89 27.79 -3.19 -14.90
C GLU A 89 26.61 -2.51 -14.18
N VAL A 90 26.86 -1.39 -13.48
CA VAL A 90 25.85 -0.66 -12.71
C VAL A 90 24.95 0.16 -13.63
N ASP A 91 25.51 0.79 -14.65
CA ASP A 91 24.75 1.64 -15.57
C ASP A 91 23.81 0.84 -16.48
N SER A 92 24.25 -0.32 -16.97
CA SER A 92 23.39 -1.24 -17.72
C SER A 92 22.24 -1.78 -16.85
N ALA A 93 22.50 -2.11 -15.59
CA ALA A 93 21.47 -2.54 -14.66
C ALA A 93 20.46 -1.41 -14.34
N ARG A 94 20.93 -0.16 -14.22
CA ARG A 94 20.05 1.01 -14.08
C ARG A 94 19.20 1.22 -15.32
N ALA A 95 19.77 1.11 -16.51
CA ALA A 95 19.05 1.24 -17.78
C ALA A 95 17.97 0.16 -17.93
N LYS A 96 18.31 -1.11 -17.66
CA LYS A 96 17.35 -2.23 -17.63
C LYS A 96 16.23 -2.00 -16.62
N ALA A 97 16.54 -1.48 -15.44
CA ALA A 97 15.53 -1.17 -14.43
C ALA A 97 14.59 -0.04 -14.88
N LYS A 98 15.13 1.02 -15.51
CA LYS A 98 14.34 2.10 -16.11
C LYS A 98 13.44 1.60 -17.24
N ALA A 99 13.99 0.79 -18.16
CA ALA A 99 13.23 0.20 -19.26
C ALA A 99 12.07 -0.69 -18.76
N ARG A 100 12.32 -1.55 -17.77
CA ARG A 100 11.26 -2.35 -17.09
C ARG A 100 10.22 -1.51 -16.36
N GLN A 101 10.57 -0.29 -15.95
CA GLN A 101 9.63 0.64 -15.33
C GLN A 101 8.81 1.36 -16.40
N GLN A 102 9.42 1.69 -17.54
CA GLN A 102 8.75 2.30 -18.69
C GLN A 102 7.81 1.31 -19.39
N SER A 103 8.19 0.04 -19.59
CA SER A 103 7.31 -0.97 -20.19
C SER A 103 6.06 -1.21 -19.35
N ARG A 104 6.22 -1.36 -18.03
CA ARG A 104 5.10 -1.43 -17.08
C ARG A 104 4.22 -0.19 -17.05
N ARG A 105 4.75 0.97 -17.47
CA ARG A 105 4.02 2.22 -17.56
C ARG A 105 3.30 2.39 -18.91
N ALA A 106 3.78 1.71 -19.96
CA ALA A 106 3.18 1.71 -21.29
C ALA A 106 2.06 0.66 -21.44
N GLU A 107 2.12 -0.44 -20.68
CA GLU A 107 1.12 -1.53 -20.70
C GLU A 107 -0.19 -1.18 -19.97
N LEU A 108 -0.24 -0.08 -19.21
CA LEU A 108 -1.43 0.33 -18.48
C LEU A 108 -2.05 1.59 -19.13
N PRO A 109 -3.27 1.51 -19.71
CA PRO A 109 -3.98 2.68 -20.19
C PRO A 109 -4.58 3.43 -19.00
N GLY A 110 -4.01 4.59 -18.64
CA GLY A 110 -4.60 5.47 -17.63
C GLY A 110 -3.65 6.53 -17.07
N ASP A 111 -4.20 7.69 -16.72
CA ASP A 111 -3.48 8.76 -16.00
C ASP A 111 -3.16 8.32 -14.57
N HIS A 112 -1.98 7.70 -14.37
CA HIS A 112 -1.57 7.06 -13.11
C HIS A 112 -1.06 8.03 -12.02
N HIS A 113 -1.57 9.26 -11.97
CA HIS A 113 -1.22 10.18 -10.89
C HIS A 113 -1.73 9.74 -9.49
N SER A 114 -2.52 8.67 -9.40
CA SER A 114 -3.18 8.22 -8.16
C SER A 114 -3.01 6.73 -7.81
N VAL A 115 -2.09 5.98 -8.43
CA VAL A 115 -1.89 4.56 -8.01
C VAL A 115 -1.19 4.52 -6.64
N PRO A 116 -1.82 4.00 -5.57
CA PRO A 116 -1.17 3.85 -4.28
C PRO A 116 0.05 2.95 -4.45
N LYS A 117 1.23 3.40 -4.00
CA LYS A 117 2.49 2.65 -4.19
C LYS A 117 2.56 1.41 -3.31
N LYS A 118 1.62 1.28 -2.38
CA LYS A 118 1.45 0.16 -1.43
C LYS A 118 -0.02 -0.21 -1.35
N ALA A 119 -0.63 -0.62 -2.47
CA ALA A 119 -1.99 -1.16 -2.42
C ALA A 119 -2.01 -2.41 -1.51
N VAL A 120 -2.95 -2.45 -0.57
CA VAL A 120 -3.27 -3.67 0.18
C VAL A 120 -3.72 -4.71 -0.85
N ARG A 121 -3.11 -5.90 -0.77
CA ARG A 121 -3.42 -7.07 -1.62
C ARG A 121 -4.94 -7.25 -1.71
N ASN A 122 -5.51 -7.47 -2.89
CA ASN A 122 -6.94 -7.78 -3.04
C ASN A 122 -7.31 -8.94 -2.09
N MET A 123 -8.03 -8.65 -1.01
CA MET A 123 -8.42 -9.62 0.04
C MET A 123 -9.76 -10.30 -0.26
N VAL A 124 -10.38 -10.02 -1.41
CA VAL A 124 -11.72 -10.54 -1.70
C VAL A 124 -11.59 -11.80 -2.54
N GLN A 125 -11.91 -12.94 -1.92
CA GLN A 125 -12.03 -14.21 -2.62
C GLN A 125 -13.21 -14.14 -3.60
N VAL A 126 -13.00 -14.72 -4.78
CA VAL A 126 -14.03 -14.93 -5.80
C VAL A 126 -15.11 -15.80 -5.17
N THR A 127 -16.31 -15.25 -4.99
CA THR A 127 -17.46 -16.05 -4.56
C THR A 127 -17.95 -16.84 -5.77
N ASP A 128 -17.94 -18.16 -5.64
CA ASP A 128 -18.39 -19.10 -6.66
C ASP A 128 -19.88 -18.91 -6.99
N CYS A 129 -20.21 -19.15 -8.25
CA CYS A 129 -21.53 -18.96 -8.82
C CYS A 129 -22.52 -20.01 -8.27
N GLY A 130 -23.32 -19.64 -7.27
CA GLY A 130 -24.52 -20.42 -6.93
C GLY A 130 -25.55 -20.35 -8.07
N PRO A 131 -26.27 -21.46 -8.37
CA PRO A 131 -27.15 -21.57 -9.52
C PRO A 131 -28.37 -20.64 -9.39
N GLY A 132 -28.91 -20.24 -10.53
CA GLY A 132 -30.25 -19.66 -10.62
C GLY A 132 -30.25 -18.17 -10.95
N GLU A 133 -30.15 -17.87 -12.24
CA GLU A 133 -30.95 -16.91 -13.02
C GLU A 133 -30.45 -17.03 -14.47
N ASP A 134 -31.33 -17.37 -15.42
CA ASP A 134 -30.95 -17.52 -16.83
C ASP A 134 -30.37 -16.20 -17.37
N GLU A 135 -29.38 -16.27 -18.26
CA GLU A 135 -28.70 -15.07 -18.81
C GLU A 135 -29.68 -14.06 -19.43
N GLU A 136 -30.77 -14.56 -20.00
CA GLU A 136 -31.88 -13.77 -20.54
C GLU A 136 -32.58 -12.94 -19.46
N THR A 137 -32.82 -13.52 -18.28
CA THR A 137 -33.42 -12.82 -17.14
C THR A 137 -32.50 -11.72 -16.62
N ILE A 138 -31.20 -11.99 -16.51
CA ILE A 138 -30.20 -11.00 -16.10
C ILE A 138 -30.15 -9.83 -17.09
N ASN A 139 -30.12 -10.11 -18.39
CA ASN A 139 -30.14 -9.06 -19.42
C ASN A 139 -31.45 -8.26 -19.37
N GLY A 140 -32.59 -8.92 -19.13
CA GLY A 140 -33.89 -8.26 -18.91
C GLY A 140 -33.85 -7.27 -17.74
N GLN A 141 -33.25 -7.66 -16.61
CA GLN A 141 -33.07 -6.77 -15.44
C GLN A 141 -32.13 -5.60 -15.73
N VAL A 142 -31.05 -5.83 -16.48
CA VAL A 142 -30.12 -4.77 -16.90
C VAL A 142 -30.82 -3.75 -17.81
N GLU A 143 -31.56 -4.21 -18.80
CA GLU A 143 -32.29 -3.33 -19.72
C GLU A 143 -33.43 -2.59 -19.03
N PHE A 144 -34.15 -3.26 -18.12
CA PHE A 144 -35.13 -2.62 -17.26
C PHE A 144 -34.50 -1.48 -16.46
N MET A 145 -33.38 -1.73 -15.77
CA MET A 145 -32.68 -0.71 -15.01
C MET A 145 -32.26 0.45 -15.91
N LYS A 146 -31.64 0.20 -17.07
CA LYS A 146 -31.27 1.28 -18.00
C LYS A 146 -32.44 2.15 -18.39
N LYS A 147 -33.62 1.56 -18.66
CA LYS A 147 -34.85 2.31 -18.98
C LYS A 147 -35.34 3.11 -17.79
N GLU A 148 -35.37 2.51 -16.60
CA GLU A 148 -35.81 3.17 -15.36
C GLU A 148 -34.91 4.36 -15.01
N MET A 149 -33.59 4.22 -15.16
CA MET A 149 -32.60 5.27 -14.88
C MET A 149 -32.62 6.46 -15.82
N LYS A 150 -33.24 6.32 -17.00
CA LYS A 150 -33.44 7.42 -17.95
C LYS A 150 -34.66 8.29 -17.62
N LYS A 151 -35.54 7.84 -16.71
CA LYS A 151 -36.71 8.63 -16.30
C LYS A 151 -36.29 9.81 -15.43
N THR A 152 -36.98 10.94 -15.60
CA THR A 152 -36.82 12.12 -14.74
C THR A 152 -37.07 11.79 -13.26
N LEU A 153 -38.11 11.00 -13.00
CA LEU A 153 -38.44 10.43 -11.69
C LEU A 153 -38.42 8.91 -11.80
N TRP A 154 -37.32 8.33 -11.34
CA TRP A 154 -37.05 6.90 -11.33
C TRP A 154 -37.36 6.25 -9.98
N ASP A 155 -37.78 4.99 -9.99
CA ASP A 155 -38.07 4.21 -8.79
C ASP A 155 -36.79 3.60 -8.19
N LYS A 156 -36.32 4.20 -7.09
CA LYS A 156 -35.11 3.74 -6.37
C LYS A 156 -35.22 2.30 -5.89
N LYS A 157 -36.40 1.83 -5.47
CA LYS A 157 -36.57 0.46 -4.96
C LYS A 157 -36.45 -0.55 -6.08
N LYS A 158 -37.05 -0.27 -7.23
CA LYS A 158 -36.95 -1.14 -8.42
C LYS A 158 -35.52 -1.23 -8.96
N VAL A 159 -34.80 -0.11 -8.97
CA VAL A 159 -33.38 -0.12 -9.36
C VAL A 159 -32.54 -0.92 -8.38
N GLN A 160 -32.76 -0.75 -7.08
CA GLN A 160 -32.05 -1.51 -6.06
C GLN A 160 -32.29 -3.02 -6.19
N ASP A 161 -33.54 -3.43 -6.44
CA ASP A 161 -33.91 -4.82 -6.68
C ASP A 161 -33.22 -5.38 -7.94
N ALA A 162 -33.26 -4.64 -9.06
CA ALA A 162 -32.55 -5.01 -10.28
C ALA A 162 -31.03 -5.12 -10.05
N MET A 163 -30.44 -4.20 -9.28
CA MET A 163 -29.02 -4.27 -8.91
C MET A 163 -28.70 -5.48 -8.04
N ASN A 164 -29.60 -5.87 -7.12
CA ASN A 164 -29.40 -7.04 -6.27
C ASN A 164 -29.47 -8.35 -7.07
N ARG A 165 -30.46 -8.50 -7.96
CA ARG A 165 -30.60 -9.69 -8.81
C ARG A 165 -29.41 -9.87 -9.75
N THR A 166 -28.98 -8.78 -10.37
CA THR A 166 -27.85 -8.79 -11.32
C THR A 166 -26.47 -8.80 -10.68
N TYR A 167 -26.37 -8.77 -9.34
CA TYR A 167 -25.10 -8.63 -8.62
C TYR A 167 -24.07 -9.72 -8.96
N LYS A 168 -24.48 -11.00 -8.93
CA LYS A 168 -23.57 -12.13 -9.20
C LYS A 168 -22.98 -12.05 -10.61
N ALA A 169 -23.85 -11.91 -11.62
CA ALA A 169 -23.44 -11.80 -13.02
C ALA A 169 -22.54 -10.58 -13.26
N ARG A 170 -22.90 -9.43 -12.67
CA ARG A 170 -22.08 -8.22 -12.73
C ARG A 170 -20.70 -8.43 -12.10
N ARG A 171 -20.62 -9.09 -10.94
CA ARG A 171 -19.34 -9.34 -10.25
C ARG A 171 -18.45 -10.29 -11.06
N GLY A 172 -19.01 -11.33 -11.64
CA GLY A 172 -18.31 -12.22 -12.57
C GLY A 172 -17.74 -11.45 -13.77
N TRP A 173 -18.56 -10.61 -14.40
CA TRP A 173 -18.14 -9.75 -15.52
C TRP A 173 -17.03 -8.77 -15.14
N LEU A 174 -17.14 -8.10 -13.98
CA LEU A 174 -16.14 -7.16 -13.48
C LEU A 174 -14.79 -7.83 -13.15
N ASN A 175 -14.81 -9.09 -12.70
CA ASN A 175 -13.58 -9.82 -12.39
C ASN A 175 -12.91 -10.42 -13.63
N GLY A 176 -13.67 -10.67 -14.70
CA GLY A 176 -13.20 -11.40 -15.88
C GLY A 176 -12.65 -10.54 -17.03
N ALA A 177 -12.86 -9.22 -17.01
CA ALA A 177 -12.50 -8.35 -18.13
C ALA A 177 -11.79 -7.07 -17.66
N ASN A 178 -10.86 -6.58 -18.49
CA ASN A 178 -10.30 -5.24 -18.34
C ASN A 178 -11.33 -4.21 -18.85
N LEU A 179 -12.17 -3.72 -17.96
CA LEU A 179 -13.28 -2.81 -18.28
C LEU A 179 -12.94 -1.36 -17.95
N THR A 180 -13.38 -0.45 -18.80
CA THR A 180 -13.33 0.99 -18.49
C THR A 180 -14.50 1.39 -17.60
N VAL A 181 -14.35 2.49 -16.85
CA VAL A 181 -15.46 3.04 -16.03
C VAL A 181 -16.69 3.29 -16.89
N THR A 182 -16.50 3.87 -18.08
CA THR A 182 -17.58 4.12 -19.05
C THR A 182 -18.32 2.85 -19.43
N ALA A 183 -17.61 1.77 -19.80
CA ALA A 183 -18.25 0.51 -20.15
C ALA A 183 -19.09 -0.06 -18.99
N VAL A 184 -18.59 0.06 -17.76
CA VAL A 184 -19.30 -0.37 -16.55
C VAL A 184 -20.55 0.46 -16.31
N THR A 185 -20.45 1.79 -16.37
CA THR A 185 -21.58 2.69 -16.12
C THR A 185 -22.59 2.69 -17.26
N ASP A 186 -22.18 2.42 -18.50
CA ASP A 186 -23.12 2.29 -19.62
C ASP A 186 -23.98 1.03 -19.48
N ARG A 187 -23.37 -0.08 -19.02
CA ARG A 187 -24.09 -1.33 -18.77
C ARG A 187 -24.91 -1.25 -17.48
N TYR A 188 -24.34 -0.71 -16.41
CA TYR A 188 -24.95 -0.57 -15.09
C TYR A 188 -24.95 0.90 -14.63
N PRO A 189 -25.88 1.73 -15.14
CA PRO A 189 -25.88 3.17 -14.86
C PRO A 189 -26.04 3.53 -13.38
N ALA A 190 -26.54 2.61 -12.55
CA ALA A 190 -26.70 2.85 -11.11
C ALA A 190 -25.33 3.02 -10.44
N LEU A 191 -24.30 2.33 -10.94
CA LEU A 191 -22.93 2.42 -10.43
C LEU A 191 -22.28 3.78 -10.62
N ALA A 192 -22.84 4.67 -11.44
CA ALA A 192 -22.37 6.06 -11.52
C ALA A 192 -22.72 6.88 -10.26
N ARG A 193 -23.60 6.36 -9.40
CA ARG A 193 -24.02 7.03 -8.15
C ARG A 193 -23.27 6.46 -6.95
N ALA A 194 -22.74 7.35 -6.11
CA ALA A 194 -21.99 6.98 -4.89
C ALA A 194 -22.77 6.04 -3.96
N GLN A 195 -24.09 6.23 -3.84
CA GLN A 195 -24.94 5.34 -3.06
C GLN A 195 -24.85 3.88 -3.53
N GLU A 196 -24.85 3.64 -4.84
CA GLU A 196 -24.81 2.28 -5.38
C GLU A 196 -23.41 1.66 -5.26
N ILE A 197 -22.36 2.47 -5.30
CA ILE A 197 -20.99 2.02 -5.02
C ILE A 197 -20.89 1.49 -3.58
N ARG A 198 -21.51 2.19 -2.61
CA ARG A 198 -21.60 1.71 -1.22
C ARG A 198 -22.41 0.42 -1.11
N GLN A 199 -23.51 0.31 -1.86
CA GLN A 199 -24.30 -0.93 -1.89
C GLN A 199 -23.54 -2.10 -2.52
N GLU A 200 -22.71 -1.87 -3.55
CA GLU A 200 -21.80 -2.89 -4.08
C GLU A 200 -20.82 -3.37 -3.02
N PHE A 201 -20.21 -2.44 -2.26
CA PHE A 201 -19.34 -2.81 -1.14
C PHE A 201 -20.10 -3.67 -0.12
N ARG A 202 -21.34 -3.30 0.22
CA ARG A 202 -22.18 -4.06 1.15
C ARG A 202 -22.54 -5.44 0.63
N ARG A 203 -22.91 -5.58 -0.65
CA ARG A 203 -23.17 -6.88 -1.29
C ARG A 203 -21.93 -7.77 -1.31
N LEU A 204 -20.75 -7.18 -1.47
CA LEU A 204 -19.48 -7.91 -1.50
C LEU A 204 -18.98 -8.35 -0.13
N THR A 205 -19.14 -7.50 0.88
CA THR A 205 -18.51 -7.70 2.20
C THR A 205 -19.50 -8.08 3.30
N GLY A 206 -20.80 -7.92 3.06
CA GLY A 206 -21.85 -8.02 4.08
C GLY A 206 -21.86 -6.88 5.09
N ARG A 207 -21.02 -5.85 4.91
CA ARG A 207 -20.84 -4.74 5.88
C ARG A 207 -21.26 -3.41 5.27
N ASP A 208 -21.85 -2.56 6.10
CA ASP A 208 -22.09 -1.17 5.72
C ASP A 208 -20.78 -0.37 5.80
N ALA A 209 -20.45 0.34 4.71
CA ALA A 209 -19.19 1.07 4.60
C ALA A 209 -19.18 2.31 5.49
N GLU A 210 -20.31 3.00 5.63
CA GLU A 210 -20.41 4.24 6.40
C GLU A 210 -20.38 3.90 7.89
N GLU A 211 -21.25 2.99 8.33
CA GLU A 211 -21.27 2.53 9.74
C GLU A 211 -19.90 1.96 10.17
N GLY A 212 -19.25 1.20 9.27
CA GLY A 212 -17.93 0.65 9.54
C GLY A 212 -16.83 1.71 9.63
N LEU A 213 -16.91 2.77 8.83
CA LEU A 213 -15.97 3.88 8.85
C LEU A 213 -16.16 4.73 10.11
N ASP A 214 -17.40 5.06 10.45
CA ASP A 214 -17.75 5.86 11.63
C ASP A 214 -17.30 5.15 12.91
N ALA A 215 -17.61 3.86 13.06
CA ALA A 215 -17.17 3.05 14.18
C ALA A 215 -15.64 2.94 14.27
N PHE A 216 -14.94 2.90 13.13
CA PHE A 216 -13.48 2.93 13.11
C PHE A 216 -12.93 4.27 13.61
N LEU A 217 -13.47 5.39 13.11
CA LEU A 217 -13.02 6.73 13.48
C LEU A 217 -13.31 7.02 14.95
N GLU A 218 -14.50 6.69 15.45
CA GLU A 218 -14.85 6.84 16.86
C GLU A 218 -13.84 6.10 17.75
N LYS A 219 -13.49 4.86 17.40
CA LYS A 219 -12.61 4.02 18.20
C LYS A 219 -11.12 4.38 18.09
N LYS A 220 -10.66 4.84 16.92
CA LYS A 220 -9.23 4.90 16.59
C LYS A 220 -8.66 6.28 16.36
N THR A 221 -9.48 7.32 16.31
CA THR A 221 -9.01 8.69 16.05
C THR A 221 -7.92 9.12 17.04
N GLU A 222 -8.10 8.92 18.34
CA GLU A 222 -7.09 9.34 19.34
C GLU A 222 -5.72 8.63 19.12
N GLU A 223 -5.74 7.32 18.89
CA GLU A 223 -4.53 6.54 18.59
C GLU A 223 -3.85 7.00 17.30
N LEU A 224 -4.63 7.33 16.27
CA LEU A 224 -4.13 7.85 15.01
C LEU A 224 -3.40 9.18 15.20
N TYR A 225 -3.94 10.10 16.00
CA TYR A 225 -3.28 11.39 16.27
C TYR A 225 -1.96 11.22 17.03
N LYS A 226 -1.87 10.26 17.96
CA LYS A 226 -0.58 9.90 18.60
C LYS A 226 0.44 9.49 17.54
N LEU A 227 0.06 8.65 16.58
CA LEU A 227 0.93 8.24 15.47
C LEU A 227 1.30 9.41 14.54
N PHE A 228 0.35 10.28 14.21
CA PHE A 228 0.61 11.43 13.35
C PHE A 228 1.60 12.41 13.97
N LEU A 229 1.58 12.59 15.29
CA LEU A 229 2.50 13.45 16.03
C LEU A 229 3.93 12.88 16.09
N MET A 230 4.08 11.56 16.01
CA MET A 230 5.40 10.90 15.93
C MET A 230 6.03 11.01 14.53
N LYS A 231 5.22 11.22 13.50
CA LYS A 231 5.69 11.22 12.11
C LYS A 231 5.89 12.64 11.57
N ALA A 232 7.13 12.97 11.23
CA ALA A 232 7.52 14.30 10.74
C ALA A 232 6.65 14.81 9.57
N ALA A 233 6.22 13.92 8.67
CA ALA A 233 5.40 14.28 7.50
C ALA A 233 3.97 14.75 7.83
N SER A 234 3.41 14.36 8.98
CA SER A 234 2.04 14.71 9.40
C SER A 234 2.00 15.59 10.66
N LYS A 235 3.09 15.66 11.42
CA LYS A 235 3.14 16.26 12.75
C LYS A 235 2.62 17.69 12.81
N ARG A 236 2.99 18.54 11.84
CA ARG A 236 2.56 19.95 11.81
C ARG A 236 1.04 20.06 11.66
N GLN A 237 0.48 19.43 10.61
CA GLN A 237 -0.96 19.46 10.34
C GLN A 237 -1.78 18.82 11.46
N ALA A 238 -1.28 17.72 12.05
CA ALA A 238 -1.94 17.09 13.19
C ALA A 238 -2.04 18.04 14.40
N LYS A 239 -0.99 18.81 14.69
CA LYS A 239 -1.02 19.83 15.76
C LYS A 239 -2.01 20.93 15.44
N GLU A 240 -1.99 21.46 14.23
CA GLU A 240 -2.92 22.52 13.80
C GLU A 240 -4.37 22.07 13.99
N ILE A 241 -4.73 20.86 13.52
CA ILE A 241 -6.10 20.32 13.66
C ILE A 241 -6.49 20.12 15.14
N LEU A 242 -5.57 19.61 15.97
CA LEU A 242 -5.82 19.44 17.41
C LEU A 242 -6.01 20.77 18.15
N GLU A 243 -5.32 21.83 17.74
CA GLU A 243 -5.52 23.16 18.33
C GLU A 243 -6.86 23.75 17.91
N TYR A 244 -7.23 23.65 16.63
CA TYR A 244 -8.55 24.10 16.15
C TYR A 244 -9.69 23.36 16.83
N SER A 245 -9.55 22.04 17.05
CA SER A 245 -10.61 21.21 17.65
C SER A 245 -10.93 21.56 19.10
N ARG A 246 -10.05 22.28 19.81
CA ARG A 246 -10.27 22.73 21.20
C ARG A 246 -11.25 23.89 21.30
N GLY A 247 -11.41 24.68 20.23
CA GLY A 247 -12.32 25.82 20.18
C GLY A 247 -13.73 25.49 19.69
N CYS A 248 -13.98 24.23 19.32
CA CYS A 248 -15.24 23.77 18.74
C CYS A 248 -16.15 23.12 19.79
N SER A 249 -17.44 22.99 19.46
CA SER A 249 -18.33 22.10 20.21
C SER A 249 -17.86 20.63 20.11
N GLN A 250 -18.39 19.75 20.98
CA GLN A 250 -17.98 18.35 21.03
C GLN A 250 -18.22 17.60 19.70
N GLU A 251 -19.36 17.86 19.05
CA GLU A 251 -19.73 17.21 17.77
C GLU A 251 -18.89 17.71 16.60
N GLU A 252 -18.68 19.02 16.52
CA GLU A 252 -17.80 19.64 15.51
C GLU A 252 -16.35 19.18 15.68
N SER A 253 -15.88 19.08 16.93
CA SER A 253 -14.54 18.60 17.26
C SER A 253 -14.35 17.15 16.81
N ALA A 254 -15.32 16.26 17.10
CA ALA A 254 -15.29 14.87 16.65
C ALA A 254 -15.25 14.76 15.12
N THR A 255 -16.09 15.53 14.43
CA THR A 255 -16.14 15.58 12.96
C THR A 255 -14.83 16.10 12.37
N LEU A 256 -14.28 17.18 12.91
CA LEU A 256 -13.01 17.76 12.48
C LEU A 256 -11.86 16.78 12.66
N LEU A 257 -11.79 16.12 13.82
CA LEU A 257 -10.74 15.15 14.12
C LEU A 257 -10.84 13.91 13.21
N GLY A 258 -12.05 13.38 12.99
CA GLY A 258 -12.30 12.27 12.07
C GLY A 258 -11.86 12.59 10.63
N ASN A 259 -12.28 13.74 10.11
CA ASN A 259 -11.86 14.22 8.78
C ASN A 259 -10.35 14.41 8.70
N GLY A 260 -9.74 15.01 9.73
CA GLY A 260 -8.30 15.17 9.85
C GLY A 260 -7.55 13.83 9.89
N ALA A 261 -8.12 12.81 10.53
CA ALA A 261 -7.53 11.47 10.56
C ALA A 261 -7.51 10.84 9.16
N LEU A 262 -8.61 10.93 8.40
CA LEU A 262 -8.68 10.48 7.01
C LEU A 262 -7.68 11.21 6.11
N LEU A 263 -7.54 12.53 6.30
CA LEU A 263 -6.58 13.36 5.58
C LEU A 263 -5.12 12.95 5.84
N LEU A 264 -4.78 12.59 7.07
CA LEU A 264 -3.40 12.33 7.50
C LEU A 264 -2.98 10.86 7.45
N LEU A 265 -3.94 9.93 7.38
CA LEU A 265 -3.70 8.49 7.22
C LEU A 265 -2.64 8.13 6.14
N PRO A 266 -2.65 8.73 4.94
CA PRO A 266 -1.67 8.42 3.89
C PRO A 266 -0.23 8.74 4.31
N CYS A 267 -0.06 9.77 5.15
CA CYS A 267 1.24 10.15 5.65
C CYS A 267 1.89 9.00 6.43
N LEU A 268 1.12 8.16 7.15
CA LEU A 268 1.64 7.01 7.90
C LEU A 268 2.28 5.95 7.01
N VAL A 269 1.86 5.82 5.75
CA VAL A 269 2.42 4.87 4.79
C VAL A 269 3.47 5.47 3.84
N ASN A 270 3.90 6.71 4.09
CA ASN A 270 4.81 7.51 3.26
C ASN A 270 4.19 7.96 1.92
N GLU A 271 2.88 8.17 1.91
CA GLU A 271 2.15 8.78 0.80
C GLU A 271 1.80 10.23 1.16
N LYS A 272 1.48 11.05 0.15
CA LYS A 272 1.06 12.44 0.39
C LYS A 272 -0.44 12.44 0.71
N SER A 273 -0.88 13.21 1.70
CA SER A 273 -2.30 13.44 1.96
C SER A 273 -3.04 13.94 0.70
N THR A 274 -2.39 14.83 -0.06
CA THR A 274 -2.90 15.38 -1.32
C THR A 274 -2.90 14.41 -2.51
N SER A 275 -2.29 13.21 -2.42
CA SER A 275 -2.34 12.25 -3.54
C SER A 275 -3.60 11.39 -3.54
N ILE A 276 -4.29 11.23 -2.41
CA ILE A 276 -5.52 10.42 -2.34
C ILE A 276 -6.76 11.25 -2.67
N LEU A 277 -6.78 12.52 -2.25
CA LEU A 277 -7.95 13.41 -2.41
C LEU A 277 -7.89 14.30 -3.65
N LYS A 278 -6.97 14.03 -4.59
CA LYS A 278 -6.92 14.80 -5.83
C LYS A 278 -8.07 14.40 -6.76
N LYS A 279 -8.94 15.39 -7.04
CA LYS A 279 -10.05 15.42 -8.02
C LYS A 279 -11.39 14.83 -7.54
N LEU A 280 -12.03 15.51 -6.59
CA LEU A 280 -13.49 15.63 -6.50
C LEU A 280 -13.91 17.07 -6.84
N VAL A 281 -13.37 17.61 -7.94
CA VAL A 281 -13.79 18.85 -8.58
C VAL A 281 -14.16 18.51 -10.01
#